data_AF-A0A1I3IB49-F1
#
_entry.id   AF-A0A1I3IB49-F1
#
_cell.length_a   1.000
_cell.length_b   1.000
_cell.length_c   1.000
_cell.angle_alpha   90.00
_cell.angle_beta   90.00
_cell.angle_gamma   90.00
#
_symmetry.space_group_name_H-M   'P 1'
#
loop_
_entity.id
_entity.type
_entity.pdbx_description
1 polymer ?
#
loop_
_entity_poly.entity_id
_entity_poly.type
_entity_poly.pdbx_seq_one_letter_code
_entity_poly.pdbx_strand_id
1 'polypeptide(L)'
;MFIENIIIDALIYTRNLFNSKTQNKLYEESSLLMLPENKRQFYSLESRYRRYLSINAARKEMASAKTPYEKNIIMFKIQGNDNVGNCDEHSSIAFEYLVKKSKLIWGFYQKPFYIAIIGTTLNNYGHVFVALLNKLSYPLDHVQKSGNSFPLAELLMKKNGSEIWICDPWANIACHSYDYPTQWKEKMLKWASKGKIIDSSDRYIIPTSPESYQLMDIGISNIVYIEHVDFTPYHLL
;
A
#
# COMPACT_ATOMS: atom_id res chain seq x y z
N MET A 1 3.05 -23.46 6.43
CA MET A 1 2.72 -22.15 5.85
C MET A 1 2.34 -21.24 7.02
N PHE A 2 2.98 -20.09 7.15
CA PHE A 2 2.72 -19.14 8.23
C PHE A 2 1.97 -17.92 7.71
N ILE A 3 1.45 -17.07 8.60
CA ILE A 3 0.81 -15.80 8.20
C ILE A 3 1.74 -14.94 7.37
N GLU A 4 3.01 -14.88 7.77
CA GLU A 4 4.07 -14.24 7.00
C GLU A 4 4.05 -14.68 5.52
N ASN A 5 3.93 -15.99 5.24
CA ASN A 5 3.86 -16.49 3.88
C ASN A 5 2.63 -15.98 3.13
N ILE A 6 1.47 -15.88 3.79
CA ILE A 6 0.25 -15.34 3.16
C ILE A 6 0.43 -13.86 2.81
N ILE A 7 1.08 -13.09 3.68
CA ILE A 7 1.39 -11.68 3.46
C ILE A 7 2.41 -11.52 2.32
N ILE A 8 3.45 -12.35 2.29
CA ILE A 8 4.43 -12.39 1.19
C ILE A 8 3.77 -12.82 -0.12
N ASP A 9 2.87 -13.79 -0.10
CA ASP A 9 2.13 -14.22 -1.29
C ASP A 9 1.25 -13.09 -1.82
N ALA A 10 0.57 -12.34 -0.93
CA ALA A 10 -0.22 -11.17 -1.31
C ALA A 10 0.65 -10.08 -1.95
N LEU A 11 1.86 -9.87 -1.42
CA LEU A 11 2.85 -8.95 -1.96
C LEU A 11 3.25 -9.37 -3.38
N ILE A 12 3.65 -10.62 -3.57
CA ILE A 12 4.11 -11.17 -4.86
C ILE A 12 2.97 -11.15 -5.87
N TYR A 13 1.79 -11.66 -5.50
CA TYR A 13 0.61 -11.70 -6.35
C TYR A 13 0.25 -10.32 -6.89
N THR A 14 0.14 -9.33 -6.00
CA THR A 14 -0.19 -7.95 -6.39
C THR A 14 0.82 -7.38 -7.37
N ARG A 15 2.11 -7.56 -7.09
CA ARG A 15 3.18 -6.99 -7.92
C ARG A 15 3.26 -7.64 -9.29
N ASN A 16 2.92 -8.92 -9.40
CA ASN A 16 2.87 -9.62 -10.68
C ASN A 16 1.72 -9.13 -11.56
N LEU A 17 0.64 -8.62 -10.96
CA LEU A 17 -0.46 -8.04 -11.72
C LEU A 17 -0.11 -6.68 -12.33
N PHE A 18 0.69 -5.85 -11.65
CA PHE A 18 1.13 -4.53 -12.14
C PHE A 18 2.47 -4.58 -12.89
N ASN A 19 2.49 -5.27 -14.03
CA ASN A 19 3.68 -5.44 -14.89
C ASN A 19 4.24 -4.12 -15.45
N SER A 20 3.38 -3.12 -15.69
CA SER A 20 3.77 -1.76 -16.12
C SER A 20 4.17 -0.86 -14.95
N LYS A 21 4.33 -1.44 -13.75
CA LYS A 21 4.79 -0.81 -12.51
C LYS A 21 3.92 0.40 -12.14
N THR A 22 4.49 1.30 -11.35
CA THR A 22 3.82 2.51 -10.91
C THR A 22 4.20 3.71 -11.76
N GLN A 23 3.27 4.64 -11.88
CA GLN A 23 3.47 5.90 -12.59
C GLN A 23 4.35 6.89 -11.84
N ASN A 24 4.34 6.86 -10.50
CA ASN A 24 4.91 7.93 -9.69
C ASN A 24 6.33 7.67 -9.17
N LYS A 25 7.01 6.63 -9.65
CA LYS A 25 8.43 6.37 -9.34
C LYS A 25 9.26 6.58 -10.58
N LEU A 26 10.10 7.61 -10.53
CA LEU A 26 10.86 8.09 -11.68
C LEU A 26 12.35 8.04 -11.38
N TYR A 27 13.17 8.33 -12.37
CA TYR A 27 14.59 8.58 -12.19
C TYR A 27 14.87 10.07 -12.44
N GLU A 28 15.82 10.62 -11.70
CA GLU A 28 16.44 11.90 -12.06
C GLU A 28 17.07 11.81 -13.45
N GLU A 29 17.15 12.91 -14.18
CA GLU A 29 17.61 12.92 -15.57
C GLU A 29 19.02 12.34 -15.73
N SER A 30 19.96 12.75 -14.88
CA SER A 30 21.32 12.21 -14.84
C SER A 30 21.35 10.70 -14.62
N SER A 31 20.51 10.21 -13.71
CA SER A 31 20.40 8.79 -13.37
C SER A 31 19.67 7.97 -14.44
N LEU A 32 18.70 8.58 -15.12
CA LEU A 32 17.98 7.99 -16.24
C LEU A 32 18.95 7.70 -17.39
N LEU A 33 19.83 8.63 -17.73
CA LEU A 33 20.83 8.47 -18.80
C LEU A 33 21.78 7.29 -18.54
N MET A 34 22.07 6.99 -17.28
CA MET A 34 22.90 5.85 -16.86
C MET A 34 22.19 4.49 -16.94
N LEU A 35 20.88 4.45 -17.17
CA LEU A 35 20.14 3.20 -17.29
C LEU A 35 20.35 2.54 -18.66
N PRO A 36 20.21 1.20 -18.76
CA PRO A 36 20.10 0.51 -20.04
C PRO A 36 18.95 1.05 -20.91
N GLU A 37 19.10 0.95 -22.23
CA GLU A 37 18.18 1.55 -23.21
C GLU A 37 16.71 1.15 -22.99
N ASN A 38 16.44 -0.14 -22.77
CA ASN A 38 15.09 -0.63 -22.51
C ASN A 38 14.45 0.02 -21.26
N LYS A 39 15.24 0.31 -20.23
CA LYS A 39 14.76 1.04 -19.04
C LYS A 39 14.59 2.53 -19.32
N ARG A 40 15.47 3.15 -20.10
CA ARG A 40 15.31 4.55 -20.52
C ARG A 40 14.00 4.75 -21.28
N GLN A 41 13.72 3.88 -22.25
CA GLN A 41 12.46 3.89 -23.00
C GLN A 41 11.25 3.65 -22.08
N PHE A 42 11.36 2.73 -21.12
CA PHE A 42 10.29 2.48 -20.15
C PHE A 42 9.98 3.70 -19.27
N TYR A 43 11.00 4.46 -18.87
CA TYR A 43 10.89 5.65 -18.03
C TYR A 43 10.86 6.97 -18.83
N SER A 44 10.75 6.91 -20.16
CA SER A 44 10.66 8.09 -21.02
C SER A 44 9.39 8.91 -20.72
N LEU A 45 9.41 10.20 -21.06
CA LEU A 45 8.26 11.09 -20.87
C LEU A 45 6.98 10.52 -21.52
N GLU A 46 7.10 10.00 -22.74
CA GLU A 46 6.00 9.38 -23.47
C GLU A 46 5.44 8.15 -22.76
N SER A 47 6.31 7.23 -22.32
CA SER A 47 5.89 6.03 -21.57
C SER A 47 5.23 6.40 -20.24
N ARG A 48 5.72 7.42 -19.54
CA ARG A 48 5.07 7.94 -18.33
C ARG A 48 3.69 8.51 -18.63
N TYR A 49 3.57 9.31 -19.68
CA TYR A 49 2.31 9.94 -20.06
C TYR A 49 1.26 8.90 -20.45
N ARG A 50 1.63 7.85 -21.19
CA ARG A 50 0.73 6.72 -21.49
C ARG A 50 0.21 6.02 -20.24
N ARG A 51 1.10 5.75 -19.26
CA ARG A 51 0.70 5.15 -17.98
C ARG A 51 -0.25 6.06 -17.20
N TYR A 52 0.03 7.37 -17.17
CA TYR A 52 -0.83 8.37 -16.54
C TYR A 52 -2.23 8.41 -17.17
N LEU A 53 -2.33 8.41 -18.50
CA LEU A 53 -3.62 8.36 -19.19
C LEU A 53 -4.38 7.06 -18.87
N SER A 54 -3.70 5.92 -18.91
CA SER A 54 -4.30 4.61 -18.63
C SER A 54 -4.90 4.53 -17.23
N ILE A 55 -4.14 4.92 -16.19
CA ILE A 55 -4.64 4.86 -14.82
C ILE A 55 -5.71 5.91 -14.53
N ASN A 56 -5.65 7.10 -15.15
CA ASN A 56 -6.70 8.10 -14.97
C ASN A 56 -8.00 7.72 -15.67
N ALA A 57 -7.93 7.09 -16.85
CA ALA A 57 -9.09 6.51 -17.49
C ALA A 57 -9.73 5.45 -16.58
N ALA A 58 -8.92 4.57 -15.99
CA ALA A 58 -9.42 3.59 -15.02
C ALA A 58 -10.05 4.26 -13.79
N ARG A 59 -9.38 5.26 -13.19
CA ARG A 59 -9.88 5.98 -12.00
C ARG A 59 -11.21 6.69 -12.24
N LYS A 60 -11.40 7.26 -13.43
CA LYS A 60 -12.67 7.91 -13.80
C LYS A 60 -13.84 6.92 -13.78
N GLU A 61 -13.66 5.73 -14.34
CA GLU A 61 -14.71 4.70 -14.36
C GLU A 61 -14.90 4.06 -12.97
N MET A 62 -13.81 3.86 -12.23
CA MET A 62 -13.83 3.35 -10.84
C MET A 62 -14.57 4.28 -9.87
N ALA A 63 -14.80 5.55 -10.20
CA ALA A 63 -15.54 6.48 -9.35
C ALA A 63 -16.98 6.03 -9.09
N SER A 64 -17.55 5.19 -9.96
CA SER A 64 -18.88 4.61 -9.81
C SER A 64 -18.91 3.33 -8.96
N ALA A 65 -17.76 2.71 -8.71
CA ALA A 65 -17.67 1.45 -8.01
C ALA A 65 -17.86 1.62 -6.50
N LYS A 66 -18.63 0.71 -5.90
CA LYS A 66 -18.99 0.72 -4.48
C LYS A 66 -18.03 -0.08 -3.62
N THR A 67 -17.29 -1.02 -4.22
CA THR A 67 -16.38 -1.92 -3.49
C THR A 67 -14.99 -1.94 -4.13
N PRO A 68 -13.94 -2.30 -3.37
CA PRO A 68 -12.60 -2.54 -3.93
C PRO A 68 -12.60 -3.60 -5.03
N TYR A 69 -13.45 -4.62 -4.90
CA TYR A 69 -13.58 -5.69 -5.90
C TYR A 69 -14.08 -5.16 -7.25
N GLU A 70 -15.14 -4.35 -7.23
CA GLU A 70 -15.65 -3.69 -8.45
C GLU A 70 -14.59 -2.76 -9.06
N LYS A 71 -13.86 -2.00 -8.23
CA LYS A 71 -12.75 -1.15 -8.68
C LYS A 71 -11.68 -1.97 -9.42
N ASN A 72 -11.28 -3.11 -8.85
CA ASN A 72 -10.25 -3.97 -9.43
C ASN A 72 -10.70 -4.58 -10.77
N ILE A 73 -11.97 -5.01 -10.89
CA ILE A 73 -12.54 -5.49 -12.17
C ILE A 73 -12.50 -4.40 -13.23
N ILE A 74 -12.96 -3.19 -12.90
CA ILE A 74 -12.98 -2.05 -13.82
C ILE A 74 -11.55 -1.70 -14.27
N MET A 75 -10.61 -1.66 -13.33
CA MET A 75 -9.20 -1.37 -13.60
C MET A 75 -8.61 -2.35 -14.62
N PHE A 76 -8.74 -3.67 -14.40
CA PHE A 76 -8.22 -4.67 -15.33
C PHE A 76 -8.92 -4.65 -16.68
N LYS A 77 -10.23 -4.36 -16.71
CA LYS A 77 -10.98 -4.21 -17.97
C LYS A 77 -10.46 -3.06 -18.82
N ILE A 78 -10.10 -1.93 -18.20
CA ILE A 78 -9.67 -0.72 -18.92
C ILE A 78 -8.20 -0.79 -19.31
N GLN A 79 -7.33 -1.28 -18.42
CA GLN A 79 -5.89 -1.31 -18.64
C GLN A 79 -5.43 -2.53 -19.46
N GLY A 80 -6.27 -3.58 -19.55
CA GLY A 80 -5.97 -4.79 -20.31
C GLY A 80 -4.77 -5.54 -19.74
N ASN A 81 -3.74 -5.74 -20.56
CA ASN A 81 -2.53 -6.47 -20.17
C ASN A 81 -1.43 -5.57 -19.60
N ASP A 82 -1.55 -4.25 -19.70
CA ASP A 82 -0.50 -3.29 -19.31
C ASP A 82 -0.88 -2.57 -18.01
N ASN A 83 -1.02 -3.34 -16.94
CA ASN A 83 -1.56 -2.82 -15.69
C ASN A 83 -0.56 -1.90 -14.97
N VAL A 84 -1.05 -0.70 -14.66
CA VAL A 84 -0.37 0.38 -13.95
C VAL A 84 -1.16 0.70 -12.69
N GLY A 85 -0.45 0.82 -11.57
CA GLY A 85 -1.07 1.18 -10.29
C GLY A 85 -0.19 2.09 -9.44
N ASN A 86 -0.80 2.90 -8.58
CA ASN A 86 -0.12 3.56 -7.49
C ASN A 86 -0.36 2.83 -6.16
N CYS A 87 0.03 3.42 -5.03
CA CYS A 87 -0.17 2.85 -3.70
C CYS A 87 -1.63 2.46 -3.43
N ASP A 88 -2.60 3.25 -3.90
CA ASP A 88 -4.04 2.94 -3.81
C ASP A 88 -4.40 1.63 -4.52
N GLU A 89 -4.07 1.51 -5.81
CA GLU A 89 -4.42 0.34 -6.63
C GLU A 89 -3.65 -0.91 -6.17
N HIS A 90 -2.38 -0.77 -5.77
CA HIS A 90 -1.61 -1.87 -5.19
C HIS A 90 -2.26 -2.36 -3.89
N SER A 91 -2.70 -1.43 -3.03
CA SER A 91 -3.35 -1.80 -1.77
C SER A 91 -4.71 -2.43 -1.98
N SER A 92 -5.50 -1.95 -2.95
CA SER A 92 -6.80 -2.54 -3.30
C SER A 92 -6.69 -4.00 -3.74
N ILE A 93 -5.67 -4.35 -4.54
CA ILE A 93 -5.44 -5.72 -4.99
C ILE A 93 -4.93 -6.62 -3.86
N ALA A 94 -3.99 -6.14 -3.05
CA ALA A 94 -3.50 -6.89 -1.90
C ALA A 94 -4.62 -7.14 -0.88
N PHE A 95 -5.48 -6.15 -0.65
CA PHE A 95 -6.65 -6.27 0.19
C PHE A 95 -7.60 -7.37 -0.30
N GLU A 96 -7.98 -7.34 -1.58
CA GLU A 96 -8.83 -8.37 -2.16
C GLU A 96 -8.21 -9.77 -2.04
N TYR A 97 -6.90 -9.89 -2.29
CA TYR A 97 -6.19 -11.16 -2.15
C TYR A 97 -6.29 -11.69 -0.70
N LEU A 98 -6.00 -10.85 0.29
CA LEU A 98 -6.06 -11.25 1.69
C LEU A 98 -7.50 -11.61 2.12
N VAL A 99 -8.51 -10.87 1.66
CA VAL A 99 -9.93 -11.18 1.89
C VAL A 99 -10.28 -12.56 1.32
N LYS A 100 -9.82 -12.89 0.10
CA LYS A 100 -10.02 -14.24 -0.48
C LYS A 100 -9.29 -15.33 0.30
N LYS A 101 -8.19 -15.01 0.98
CA LYS A 101 -7.44 -15.92 1.85
C LYS A 101 -7.92 -15.93 3.30
N SER A 102 -8.98 -15.21 3.64
CA SER A 102 -9.53 -15.10 5.01
C SER A 102 -9.75 -16.44 5.71
N LYS A 103 -10.30 -17.46 5.03
CA LYS A 103 -10.48 -18.82 5.61
C LYS A 103 -9.15 -19.45 6.01
N LEU A 104 -8.11 -19.26 5.21
CA LEU A 104 -6.77 -19.77 5.50
C LEU A 104 -6.12 -18.99 6.64
N ILE A 105 -6.26 -17.66 6.63
CA ILE A 105 -5.82 -16.78 7.72
C ILE A 105 -6.48 -17.20 9.03
N TRP A 106 -7.79 -17.44 9.03
CA TRP A 106 -8.55 -17.93 10.18
C TRP A 106 -7.99 -19.26 10.71
N GLY A 107 -7.70 -20.21 9.82
CA GLY A 107 -7.11 -21.50 10.20
C GLY A 107 -5.79 -21.39 10.97
N PHE A 108 -4.99 -20.35 10.69
CA PHE A 108 -3.73 -20.08 11.38
C PHE A 108 -3.88 -19.17 12.61
N TYR A 109 -4.67 -18.09 12.51
CA TYR A 109 -4.86 -17.14 13.61
C TYR A 109 -5.70 -17.73 14.75
N GLN A 110 -6.75 -18.49 14.41
CA GLN A 110 -7.76 -19.01 15.32
C GLN A 110 -8.34 -17.96 16.28
N LYS A 111 -8.40 -16.70 15.81
CA LYS A 111 -8.95 -15.55 16.55
C LYS A 111 -9.46 -14.49 15.59
N PRO A 112 -10.35 -13.59 16.05
CA PRO A 112 -10.83 -12.47 15.25
C PRO A 112 -9.69 -11.59 14.70
N PHE A 113 -9.86 -11.17 13.45
CA PHE A 113 -8.91 -10.29 12.75
C PHE A 113 -9.66 -9.35 11.80
N TYR A 114 -8.96 -8.29 11.42
CA TYR A 114 -9.38 -7.29 10.44
C TYR A 114 -8.37 -7.26 9.30
N ILE A 115 -8.87 -7.02 8.09
CA ILE A 115 -8.02 -6.61 6.97
C ILE A 115 -8.45 -5.19 6.64
N ALA A 116 -7.50 -4.26 6.57
CA ALA A 116 -7.77 -2.85 6.33
C ALA A 116 -6.80 -2.24 5.33
N ILE A 117 -7.33 -1.32 4.50
CA ILE A 117 -6.54 -0.38 3.72
C ILE A 117 -6.35 0.88 4.57
N ILE A 118 -5.09 1.21 4.84
CA ILE A 118 -4.71 2.34 5.68
C ILE A 118 -4.03 3.39 4.80
N GLY A 119 -4.54 4.62 4.87
CA GLY A 119 -3.88 5.81 4.35
C GLY A 119 -3.18 6.59 5.45
N THR A 120 -2.06 7.22 5.12
CA THR A 120 -1.34 8.16 5.99
C THR A 120 -0.89 9.36 5.17
N THR A 121 -0.85 10.54 5.78
CA THR A 121 -0.40 11.78 5.13
C THR A 121 0.50 12.60 6.05
N LEU A 122 1.52 13.23 5.46
CA LEU A 122 2.40 14.19 6.12
C LEU A 122 2.83 15.24 5.11
N ASN A 123 2.60 16.53 5.38
CA ASN A 123 3.00 17.65 4.50
C ASN A 123 2.62 17.46 3.02
N ASN A 124 1.35 17.10 2.77
CA ASN A 124 0.77 16.76 1.46
C ASN A 124 1.38 15.53 0.76
N TYR A 125 2.30 14.82 1.40
CA TYR A 125 2.81 13.54 0.93
C TYR A 125 2.01 12.41 1.59
N GLY A 126 1.24 11.69 0.77
CA GLY A 126 0.39 10.59 1.20
C GLY A 126 0.92 9.23 0.78
N HIS A 127 0.56 8.20 1.54
CA HIS A 127 0.82 6.80 1.18
C HIS A 127 -0.30 5.89 1.67
N VAL A 128 -0.48 4.77 0.97
CA VAL A 128 -1.51 3.78 1.25
C VAL A 128 -0.90 2.38 1.25
N PHE A 129 -1.27 1.58 2.24
CA PHE A 129 -0.84 0.19 2.41
C PHE A 129 -1.95 -0.66 3.04
N VAL A 130 -1.76 -1.98 3.08
CA VAL A 130 -2.71 -2.92 3.69
C VAL A 130 -2.15 -3.45 5.00
N ALA A 131 -3.01 -3.58 6.00
CA ALA A 131 -2.68 -4.29 7.23
C ALA A 131 -3.64 -5.44 7.51
N LEU A 132 -3.08 -6.53 8.03
CA LEU A 132 -3.80 -7.58 8.72
C LEU A 132 -3.61 -7.34 10.22
N LEU A 133 -4.70 -7.07 10.94
CA LEU A 133 -4.69 -6.74 12.35
C LEU A 133 -5.40 -7.83 13.12
N ASN A 134 -4.83 -8.31 14.23
CA ASN A 134 -5.64 -9.04 15.20
C ASN A 134 -6.68 -8.10 15.82
N LYS A 135 -7.81 -8.63 16.29
CA LYS A 135 -8.78 -7.79 17.00
C LYS A 135 -8.15 -7.23 18.25
N LEU A 136 -7.79 -5.97 18.16
CA LEU A 136 -7.34 -5.18 19.28
C LEU A 136 -8.49 -5.03 20.24
N SER A 137 -8.19 -4.88 21.52
CA SER A 137 -9.15 -4.51 22.56
C SER A 137 -9.80 -3.13 22.34
N TYR A 138 -9.54 -2.48 21.19
CA TYR A 138 -10.10 -1.22 20.77
C TYR A 138 -11.03 -1.44 19.57
N PRO A 139 -12.34 -1.19 19.71
CA PRO A 139 -13.26 -1.23 18.58
C PRO A 139 -12.86 -0.16 17.56
N LEU A 140 -12.59 -0.59 16.32
CA LEU A 140 -12.31 0.31 15.19
C LEU A 140 -13.43 1.36 15.02
N ASP A 141 -14.66 1.00 15.38
CA ASP A 141 -15.85 1.86 15.36
C ASP A 141 -15.75 3.10 16.25
N HIS A 142 -14.95 3.07 17.33
CA HIS A 142 -14.73 4.23 18.20
C HIS A 142 -13.65 5.18 17.66
N VAL A 143 -12.76 4.69 16.80
CA VAL A 143 -11.70 5.49 16.17
C VAL A 143 -12.27 6.40 15.10
N GLN A 144 -13.27 5.94 14.33
CA GLN A 144 -13.94 6.77 13.32
C GLN A 144 -14.77 7.92 13.93
N LYS A 145 -15.37 7.74 15.11
CA LYS A 145 -16.30 8.74 15.70
C LYS A 145 -15.62 9.86 16.49
N SER A 146 -14.38 9.69 16.93
CA SER A 146 -13.74 10.63 17.86
C SER A 146 -12.80 11.64 17.19
N GLY A 147 -12.58 11.57 15.88
CA GLY A 147 -11.64 12.47 15.18
C GLY A 147 -10.17 12.32 15.63
N ASN A 148 -9.90 11.41 16.56
CA ASN A 148 -8.59 11.17 17.13
C ASN A 148 -7.96 9.96 16.44
N SER A 149 -6.99 10.25 15.57
CA SER A 149 -6.13 9.32 14.83
C SER A 149 -5.13 8.53 15.71
N PHE A 150 -5.33 8.54 17.02
CA PHE A 150 -4.36 8.16 18.04
C PHE A 150 -4.07 6.65 18.25
N PRO A 151 -4.95 5.67 17.95
CA PRO A 151 -4.64 4.29 18.35
C PRO A 151 -3.64 3.56 17.43
N LEU A 152 -3.69 3.74 16.10
CA LEU A 152 -2.93 2.86 15.20
C LEU A 152 -1.43 3.14 15.19
N ALA A 153 -0.99 4.38 15.42
CA ALA A 153 0.44 4.70 15.56
C ALA A 153 1.06 3.94 16.74
N GLU A 154 0.38 3.96 17.89
CA GLU A 154 0.80 3.22 19.07
C GLU A 154 0.81 1.71 18.79
N LEU A 155 -0.18 1.21 18.05
CA LEU A 155 -0.31 -0.20 17.70
C LEU A 155 0.75 -0.69 16.72
N LEU A 156 1.07 0.11 15.70
CA LEU A 156 2.10 -0.21 14.72
C LEU A 156 3.49 -0.20 15.36
N MET A 157 3.70 0.67 16.37
CA MET A 157 4.95 0.82 17.10
C MET A 157 5.13 -0.16 18.27
N LYS A 158 4.08 -0.88 18.68
CA LYS A 158 4.12 -1.76 19.85
C LYS A 158 4.84 -3.07 19.53
N LYS A 159 6.12 -3.15 19.94
CA LYS A 159 6.98 -4.33 19.74
C LYS A 159 6.51 -5.60 20.45
N ASN A 160 5.82 -5.46 21.60
CA ASN A 160 5.35 -6.61 22.38
C ASN A 160 3.83 -6.81 22.21
N GLY A 161 3.46 -7.92 21.57
CA GLY A 161 2.08 -8.43 21.53
C GLY A 161 1.17 -7.88 20.43
N SER A 162 1.66 -7.03 19.53
CA SER A 162 0.92 -6.68 18.31
C SER A 162 1.19 -7.74 17.24
N GLU A 163 0.15 -8.43 16.78
CA GLU A 163 0.25 -9.36 15.65
C GLU A 163 -0.30 -8.68 14.39
N ILE A 164 0.23 -7.48 14.15
CA ILE A 164 -0.12 -6.70 12.98
C ILE A 164 0.93 -6.96 11.90
N TRP A 165 0.43 -7.33 10.73
CA TRP A 165 1.23 -7.54 9.54
C TRP A 165 0.90 -6.47 8.51
N ILE A 166 1.94 -5.96 7.87
CA ILE A 166 1.85 -4.95 6.81
C ILE A 166 2.16 -5.62 5.48
N CYS A 167 1.34 -5.31 4.49
CA CYS A 167 1.58 -5.60 3.09
C CYS A 167 1.56 -4.28 2.32
N ASP A 168 2.74 -3.85 1.83
CA ASP A 168 2.90 -2.70 0.95
C ASP A 168 3.54 -3.14 -0.39
N PRO A 169 2.70 -3.49 -1.38
CA PRO A 169 3.18 -3.89 -2.69
C PRO A 169 3.80 -2.77 -3.51
N TRP A 170 3.43 -1.51 -3.22
CA TRP A 170 4.02 -0.35 -3.86
C TRP A 170 5.48 -0.21 -3.42
N ALA A 171 5.76 -0.19 -2.11
CA ALA A 171 7.13 -0.14 -1.64
C ALA A 171 7.87 -1.45 -1.88
N ASN A 172 7.19 -2.60 -1.99
CA ASN A 172 7.76 -3.94 -1.92
C ASN A 172 8.27 -4.26 -0.51
N ILE A 173 7.33 -4.17 0.45
CA ILE A 173 7.54 -4.46 1.87
C ILE A 173 6.40 -5.37 2.34
N ALA A 174 6.77 -6.44 3.04
CA ALA A 174 5.87 -7.35 3.73
C ALA A 174 6.55 -7.69 5.05
N CYS A 175 5.99 -7.24 6.18
CA CYS A 175 6.67 -7.31 7.46
C CYS A 175 5.69 -7.20 8.63
N HIS A 176 6.19 -7.44 9.83
CA HIS A 176 5.50 -7.00 11.03
C HIS A 176 5.44 -5.47 11.08
N SER A 177 4.38 -4.94 11.70
CA SER A 177 4.18 -3.49 11.80
C SER A 177 5.33 -2.73 12.45
N TYR A 178 5.94 -3.31 13.50
CA TYR A 178 7.01 -2.65 14.25
C TYR A 178 8.30 -2.50 13.43
N ASP A 179 8.49 -3.32 12.40
CA ASP A 179 9.62 -3.23 11.48
C ASP A 179 9.35 -2.27 10.31
N TYR A 180 8.09 -1.89 10.09
CA TYR A 180 7.67 -1.16 8.90
C TYR A 180 8.35 0.21 8.75
N PRO A 181 8.48 1.05 9.80
CA PRO A 181 9.21 2.32 9.69
C PRO A 181 10.67 2.14 9.28
N THR A 182 11.35 1.13 9.83
CA THR A 182 12.74 0.80 9.47
C THR A 182 12.84 0.32 8.03
N GLN A 183 12.02 -0.66 7.63
CA GLN A 183 12.04 -1.19 6.25
C GLN A 183 11.63 -0.14 5.21
N TRP A 184 10.75 0.80 5.58
CA TRP A 184 10.41 1.95 4.75
C TRP A 184 11.63 2.84 4.49
N LYS A 185 12.34 3.25 5.53
CA LYS A 185 13.56 4.07 5.41
C LYS A 185 14.65 3.38 4.59
N GLU A 186 14.88 2.09 4.82
CA GLU A 186 15.80 1.28 4.02
C GLU A 186 15.39 1.23 2.55
N LYS A 187 14.08 1.09 2.27
CA LYS A 187 13.57 1.08 0.90
C LYS A 187 13.75 2.44 0.23
N MET A 188 13.46 3.53 0.92
CA MET A 188 13.65 4.88 0.41
C MET A 188 15.13 5.19 0.16
N LEU A 189 16.02 4.81 1.08
CA LEU A 189 17.48 4.91 0.88
C LEU A 189 17.93 4.15 -0.38
N LYS A 190 17.45 2.92 -0.56
CA LYS A 190 17.73 2.10 -1.75
C LYS A 190 17.19 2.71 -3.04
N TRP A 191 16.11 3.49 -2.98
CA TRP A 191 15.58 4.18 -4.14
C TRP A 191 16.41 5.41 -4.47
N ALA A 192 16.75 6.23 -3.48
CA ALA A 192 17.62 7.39 -3.67
C ALA A 192 19.01 7.00 -4.18
N SER A 193 19.62 5.92 -3.66
CA SER A 193 20.92 5.44 -4.15
C SER A 193 20.89 4.94 -5.60
N LYS A 194 19.71 4.72 -6.16
CA LYS A 194 19.49 4.41 -7.58
C LYS A 194 19.03 5.62 -8.38
N GLY A 195 19.08 6.82 -7.80
CA GLY A 195 18.67 8.06 -8.44
C GLY A 195 17.17 8.15 -8.71
N LYS A 196 16.35 7.51 -7.87
CA LYS A 196 14.89 7.58 -8.01
C LYS A 196 14.31 8.76 -7.25
N ILE A 197 13.24 9.31 -7.81
CA ILE A 197 12.38 10.31 -7.19
C ILE A 197 10.92 9.84 -7.21
N ILE A 198 10.12 10.42 -6.34
CA ILE A 198 8.68 10.16 -6.24
C ILE A 198 7.93 11.37 -6.77
N ASP A 199 7.05 11.15 -7.72
CA ASP A 199 6.16 12.16 -8.29
C ASP A 199 4.92 12.30 -7.39
N SER A 200 4.80 13.43 -6.69
CA SER A 200 3.62 13.80 -5.93
C SER A 200 2.89 14.91 -6.68
N SER A 201 1.57 15.03 -6.47
CA SER A 201 0.67 15.89 -7.25
C SER A 201 1.14 17.34 -7.44
N ASP A 202 1.97 17.85 -6.52
CA ASP A 202 2.47 19.21 -6.45
C ASP A 202 3.99 19.34 -6.60
N ARG A 203 4.75 18.26 -6.41
CA ARG A 203 6.23 18.30 -6.39
C ARG A 203 6.88 16.93 -6.50
N TYR A 204 8.16 16.93 -6.87
CA TYR A 204 9.02 15.76 -6.72
C TYR A 204 9.51 15.64 -5.27
N ILE A 205 9.34 14.45 -4.71
CA ILE A 205 9.85 14.07 -3.40
C ILE A 205 11.13 13.24 -3.58
N ILE A 206 12.21 13.70 -2.96
CA ILE A 206 13.43 12.91 -2.80
C ILE A 206 13.14 11.83 -1.76
N PRO A 207 13.35 10.53 -2.03
CA PRO A 207 12.99 9.46 -1.09
C PRO A 207 13.62 9.62 0.31
N THR A 208 14.78 10.26 0.41
CA THR A 208 15.46 10.53 1.69
C THR A 208 15.16 11.90 2.29
N SER A 209 14.15 12.62 1.78
CA SER A 209 13.71 13.86 2.40
C SER A 209 13.14 13.57 3.80
N PRO A 210 13.19 14.55 4.73
CA PRO A 210 12.60 14.39 6.06
C PRO A 210 11.13 13.94 6.00
N GLU A 211 10.36 14.50 5.07
CA GLU A 211 8.93 14.21 4.88
C GLU A 211 8.70 12.74 4.52
N SER A 212 9.53 12.16 3.64
CA SER A 212 9.40 10.76 3.24
C SER A 212 9.84 9.81 4.36
N TYR A 213 10.94 10.12 5.06
CA TYR A 213 11.42 9.30 6.17
C TYR A 213 10.49 9.32 7.37
N GLN A 214 9.93 10.49 7.68
CA GLN A 214 9.04 10.70 8.81
C GLN A 214 7.60 10.27 8.52
N LEU A 215 7.24 9.92 7.28
CA LEU A 215 5.87 9.48 6.97
C LEU A 215 5.45 8.28 7.84
N MET A 216 6.37 7.32 8.04
CA MET A 216 6.11 6.13 8.87
C MET A 216 6.42 6.33 10.36
N ASP A 217 7.03 7.45 10.75
CA ASP A 217 7.31 7.75 12.17
C ASP A 217 6.27 8.70 12.77
N ILE A 218 5.88 9.71 12.00
CA ILE A 218 5.01 10.83 12.40
C ILE A 218 3.70 10.77 11.63
N GLY A 219 3.73 10.55 10.32
CA GLY A 219 2.51 10.50 9.50
C GLY A 219 1.52 9.43 9.97
N ILE A 220 1.99 8.36 10.60
CA ILE A 220 1.14 7.31 11.17
C ILE A 220 0.26 7.85 12.32
N SER A 221 0.61 8.97 12.95
CA SER A 221 -0.28 9.64 13.91
C SER A 221 -1.52 10.23 13.25
N ASN A 222 -1.58 10.29 11.92
CA ASN A 222 -2.67 10.79 11.09
C ASN A 222 -3.07 9.73 10.05
N ILE A 223 -3.55 8.59 10.55
CA ILE A 223 -4.06 7.51 9.70
C ILE A 223 -5.55 7.65 9.41
N VAL A 224 -5.94 7.22 8.20
CA VAL A 224 -7.32 7.11 7.75
C VAL A 224 -7.59 5.67 7.32
N TYR A 225 -8.69 5.10 7.80
CA TYR A 225 -9.20 3.84 7.29
C TYR A 225 -9.94 4.11 5.98
N ILE A 226 -9.38 3.64 4.88
CA ILE A 226 -9.98 3.79 3.55
C ILE A 226 -11.04 2.71 3.34
N GLU A 227 -10.74 1.48 3.77
CA GLU A 227 -11.62 0.31 3.63
C GLU A 227 -11.24 -0.74 4.68
N HIS A 228 -12.20 -1.53 5.16
CA HIS A 228 -11.89 -2.66 6.05
C HIS A 228 -12.97 -3.75 6.01
N VAL A 229 -12.58 -4.97 6.34
CA VAL A 229 -13.51 -6.09 6.59
C VAL A 229 -13.16 -6.74 7.93
N ASP A 230 -14.18 -6.89 8.78
CA ASP A 230 -14.12 -7.61 10.06
C ASP A 230 -14.41 -9.10 9.84
N PHE A 231 -13.48 -9.97 10.25
CA PHE A 231 -13.66 -11.43 10.24
C PHE A 231 -13.92 -11.99 11.64
N THR A 232 -14.40 -11.18 12.58
CA THR A 232 -14.95 -11.64 13.85
C THR A 232 -16.17 -12.52 13.58
N PRO A 233 -16.23 -13.75 14.12
CA PRO A 233 -17.46 -14.54 14.08
C PRO A 233 -18.53 -13.76 14.84
N TYR A 234 -19.59 -13.37 14.16
CA TYR A 234 -20.88 -13.20 14.84
C TYR A 234 -21.21 -14.62 15.35
N HIS A 235 -21.27 -14.81 16.68
CA HIS A 235 -21.59 -16.05 17.42
C HIS A 235 -20.42 -16.82 18.09
N LEU A 236 -20.09 -16.38 19.31
CA LEU A 236 -20.20 -17.21 20.52
C LEU A 236 -21.13 -16.49 21.52
N LEU A 237 -22.36 -16.22 21.09
CA LEU A 237 -23.55 -16.08 21.95
C LEU A 237 -24.55 -17.12 21.47
#